data_AF-A0A4R5Q6D1-F1
#
_entry.id   AF-A0A4R5Q6D1-F1
#
_cell.length_a   1.000
_cell.length_b   1.000
_cell.length_c   1.000
_cell.angle_alpha   90.00
_cell.angle_beta   90.00
_cell.angle_gamma   90.00
#
_symmetry.space_group_name_H-M   'P 1'
#
loop_
_entity.id
_entity.type
_entity.pdbx_description
1 polymer ?
#
loop_
_entity_poly.entity_id
_entity_poly.type
_entity_poly.pdbx_seq_one_letter_code
_entity_poly.pdbx_strand_id
1 'polypeptide(L)'
;MQSIDGWISPMANPDSKCRVVVDTAFARWQLERGDDLTIRELALLASMREPAIRNSLSAESIKVEAGRRPGEPGTVNVDVAYGWLRKRRGFIDPRDPETRAVNRRSEYRTLLRERGLAFAFGEILQAAELSVDDLAGKAGVEPAFVDGLRTGKPILDLEAARLIGEALDLDVPNFVGIAVEAALREY
;
A
#
# COMPACT_ATOMS: atom_id res chain seq x y z
N MET A 1 26.85 8.65 6.95
CA MET A 1 26.33 8.76 8.32
C MET A 1 26.76 7.50 9.07
N GLN A 2 27.90 7.57 9.78
CA GLN A 2 28.40 6.47 10.62
C GLN A 2 27.74 6.58 11.99
N SER A 3 27.39 5.45 12.61
CA SER A 3 26.97 5.47 14.02
C SER A 3 28.18 5.74 14.91
N ILE A 4 27.90 6.17 16.14
CA ILE A 4 28.90 6.55 17.16
C ILE A 4 29.83 5.35 17.50
N ASP A 5 29.38 4.13 17.19
CA ASP A 5 30.10 2.87 17.46
C ASP A 5 30.88 2.32 16.25
N GLY A 6 30.98 3.06 15.15
CA GLY A 6 31.70 2.63 13.94
C GLY A 6 30.93 1.64 13.05
N TRP A 7 29.68 1.30 13.40
CA TRP A 7 28.83 0.45 12.58
C TRP A 7 28.23 1.27 11.43
N ILE A 8 28.40 0.76 10.21
CA ILE A 8 27.73 1.31 9.04
C ILE A 8 26.24 1.01 9.20
N SER A 9 25.40 2.06 9.14
CA SER A 9 23.94 1.90 9.18
C SER A 9 23.50 0.82 8.17
N PRO A 10 22.59 -0.10 8.52
CA PRO A 10 22.04 -1.05 7.56
C PRO A 10 21.56 -0.35 6.27
N MET A 11 21.04 0.87 6.36
CA MET A 11 20.61 1.66 5.20
C MET A 11 21.73 2.09 4.24
N ALA A 12 22.98 2.11 4.71
CA ALA A 12 24.14 2.45 3.89
C ALA A 12 24.72 1.23 3.16
N ASN A 13 24.30 0.00 3.53
CA ASN A 13 24.64 -1.21 2.77
C ASN A 13 23.50 -1.51 1.76
N PRO A 14 23.77 -1.47 0.44
CA PRO A 14 22.76 -1.71 -0.61
C PRO A 14 22.13 -3.11 -0.57
N ASP A 15 22.83 -4.08 0.01
CA ASP A 15 22.38 -5.47 0.12
C ASP A 15 21.83 -5.81 1.51
N SER A 16 21.72 -4.84 2.41
CA SER A 16 21.04 -5.07 3.67
C SER A 16 19.55 -5.33 3.45
N LYS A 17 18.95 -6.16 4.30
CA LYS A 17 17.51 -6.43 4.23
C LYS A 17 16.68 -5.16 4.35
N CYS A 18 17.09 -4.21 5.19
CA CYS A 18 16.40 -2.95 5.38
C CYS A 18 16.39 -2.14 4.08
N ARG A 19 17.56 -2.03 3.43
CA ARG A 19 17.70 -1.28 2.19
C ARG A 19 16.96 -1.93 1.04
N VAL A 20 17.04 -3.27 0.93
CA VAL A 20 16.29 -4.07 -0.06
C VAL A 20 14.79 -3.85 0.07
N VAL A 21 14.23 -3.87 1.29
CA VAL A 21 12.80 -3.63 1.52
C VAL A 21 12.39 -2.23 1.09
N VAL A 22 13.16 -1.21 1.49
CA VAL A 22 12.89 0.19 1.13
C VAL A 22 12.99 0.40 -0.38
N ASP A 23 14.05 -0.07 -1.02
CA ASP A 23 14.23 0.05 -2.47
C ASP A 23 13.13 -0.72 -3.24
N THR A 24 12.67 -1.87 -2.72
CA THR A 24 11.55 -2.61 -3.31
C THR A 24 10.24 -1.81 -3.20
N ALA A 25 9.99 -1.16 -2.07
CA ALA A 25 8.82 -0.30 -1.89
C ALA A 25 8.84 0.89 -2.86
N PHE A 26 10.00 1.55 -3.02
CA PHE A 26 10.16 2.62 -4.00
C PHE A 26 9.97 2.13 -5.44
N ALA A 27 10.52 0.96 -5.80
CA ALA A 27 10.33 0.37 -7.11
C ALA A 27 8.85 0.08 -7.42
N ARG A 28 8.09 -0.42 -6.43
CA ARG A 28 6.64 -0.63 -6.58
C ARG A 28 5.90 0.67 -6.79
N TRP A 29 6.22 1.70 -6.01
CA TRP A 29 5.60 3.02 -6.13
C TRP A 29 5.88 3.68 -7.49
N GLN A 30 7.12 3.58 -8.00
CA GLN A 30 7.45 4.02 -9.35
C GLN A 30 6.64 3.28 -10.42
N LEU A 31 6.54 1.95 -10.30
CA LEU A 31 5.73 1.15 -11.22
C LEU A 31 4.24 1.56 -11.17
N GLU A 32 3.69 1.86 -9.99
CA GLU A 32 2.32 2.34 -9.85
C GLU A 32 2.10 3.70 -10.52
N ARG A 33 3.09 4.60 -10.45
CA ARG A 33 3.04 5.94 -11.05
C ARG A 33 3.27 5.97 -12.57
N GLY A 34 3.74 4.87 -13.15
CA GLY A 34 4.07 4.84 -14.57
C GLY A 34 5.51 5.30 -14.87
N ASP A 35 6.41 5.24 -13.89
CA ASP A 35 7.81 5.60 -14.08
C ASP A 35 8.60 4.42 -14.64
N ASP A 36 9.60 4.71 -15.49
CA ASP A 36 10.50 3.70 -16.05
C ASP A 36 11.39 3.08 -14.97
N LEU A 37 11.70 1.79 -15.11
CA LEU A 37 12.40 1.03 -14.08
C LEU A 37 13.84 0.71 -14.46
N THR A 38 14.75 0.86 -13.52
CA THR A 38 16.14 0.41 -13.65
C THR A 38 16.25 -1.12 -13.55
N ILE A 39 17.40 -1.66 -13.98
CA ILE A 39 17.72 -3.09 -13.82
C ILE A 39 17.68 -3.52 -12.35
N ARG A 40 18.10 -2.66 -11.42
CA ARG A 40 18.07 -2.94 -9.98
C ARG A 40 16.63 -3.06 -9.49
N GLU A 41 15.76 -2.13 -9.89
CA GLU A 41 14.35 -2.14 -9.49
C GLU A 41 13.62 -3.35 -10.08
N LEU A 42 13.88 -3.70 -11.34
CA LEU A 42 13.37 -4.94 -11.95
C LEU A 42 13.84 -6.19 -11.19
N ALA A 43 15.10 -6.22 -10.77
CA ALA A 43 15.66 -7.32 -9.99
C ALA A 43 14.93 -7.48 -8.65
N LEU A 44 14.67 -6.37 -7.95
CA LEU A 44 13.92 -6.35 -6.69
C LEU A 44 12.47 -6.82 -6.87
N LEU A 45 11.76 -6.28 -7.86
CA LEU A 45 10.35 -6.63 -8.12
C LEU A 45 10.16 -8.07 -8.60
N ALA A 46 11.10 -8.60 -9.38
CA ALA A 46 11.07 -9.99 -9.84
C ALA A 46 11.69 -10.99 -8.84
N SER A 47 12.23 -10.52 -7.72
CA SER A 47 13.01 -11.33 -6.77
C SER A 47 14.16 -12.10 -7.45
N MET A 48 14.87 -11.44 -8.36
CA MET A 48 15.98 -11.98 -9.16
C MET A 48 17.27 -11.20 -8.90
N ARG A 49 18.42 -11.73 -9.34
CA ARG A 49 19.70 -10.99 -9.35
C ARG A 49 19.84 -10.21 -10.65
N GLU A 50 20.45 -9.02 -10.62
CA GLU A 50 20.61 -8.18 -11.81
C GLU A 50 21.26 -8.86 -13.02
N PRO A 51 22.30 -9.73 -12.89
CA PRO A 51 22.83 -10.45 -14.05
C PRO A 51 21.79 -11.33 -14.74
N ALA A 52 20.89 -11.96 -13.97
CA ALA A 52 19.81 -12.76 -14.52
C ALA A 52 18.76 -11.89 -15.22
N ILE A 53 18.49 -10.69 -14.71
CA ILE A 53 17.64 -9.69 -15.38
C ILE A 53 18.26 -9.29 -16.72
N ARG A 54 19.53 -8.87 -16.75
CA ARG A 54 20.22 -8.45 -17.98
C ARG A 54 20.17 -9.54 -19.06
N ASN A 55 20.44 -10.79 -18.68
CA ASN A 55 20.38 -11.93 -19.59
C ASN A 55 18.95 -12.17 -20.10
N SER A 56 17.95 -12.10 -19.22
CA SER A 56 16.55 -12.26 -19.61
C SER A 56 16.05 -11.16 -20.54
N LEU A 57 16.38 -9.90 -20.26
CA LEU A 57 16.01 -8.77 -21.12
C LEU A 57 16.66 -8.88 -22.50
N SER A 58 17.94 -9.26 -22.54
CA SER A 58 18.67 -9.50 -23.79
C SER A 58 18.05 -10.63 -24.62
N ALA A 59 17.73 -11.77 -23.97
CA ALA A 59 17.09 -12.90 -24.64
C ALA A 59 15.70 -12.56 -25.22
N GLU A 60 14.99 -11.63 -24.59
CA GLU A 60 13.67 -11.13 -25.05
C GLU A 60 13.77 -9.89 -25.94
N SER A 61 14.99 -9.47 -26.32
CA SER A 61 15.24 -8.27 -27.13
C SER A 61 14.64 -6.98 -26.53
N ILE A 62 14.53 -6.90 -25.21
CA ILE A 62 14.05 -5.73 -24.49
C ILE A 62 15.19 -4.72 -24.38
N LYS A 63 14.98 -3.51 -24.90
CA LYS A 63 15.95 -2.43 -24.87
C LYS A 63 16.01 -1.78 -23.49
N VAL A 64 17.23 -1.51 -23.04
CA VAL A 64 17.51 -0.65 -21.88
C VAL A 64 17.95 0.70 -22.43
N GLU A 65 17.20 1.75 -22.11
CA GLU A 65 17.53 3.13 -22.46
C GLU A 65 18.67 3.62 -21.59
N ALA A 66 19.62 4.34 -22.18
CA ALA A 66 20.72 4.94 -21.42
C ALA A 66 20.19 6.03 -20.49
N GLY A 67 20.80 6.17 -19.31
CA GLY A 67 20.49 7.25 -18.39
C GLY A 67 20.62 8.63 -19.06
N ARG A 68 19.79 9.59 -18.66
CA ARG A 68 19.74 10.92 -19.28
C ARG A 68 21.01 11.72 -18.99
N ARG A 69 21.73 11.40 -17.92
CA ARG A 69 23.01 12.01 -17.54
C ARG A 69 24.12 10.97 -17.39
N PRO A 70 25.40 11.36 -17.57
CA PRO A 70 26.53 10.50 -17.27
C PRO A 70 26.47 9.99 -15.82
N GLY A 71 26.52 8.67 -15.65
CA GLY A 71 26.44 8.01 -14.35
C GLY A 71 25.02 7.64 -13.89
N GLU A 72 23.97 8.03 -14.60
CA GLU A 72 22.62 7.54 -14.32
C GLU A 72 22.44 6.10 -14.81
N PRO A 73 21.76 5.23 -14.04
CA PRO A 73 21.46 3.88 -14.47
C PRO A 73 20.52 3.90 -15.68
N GLY A 74 20.70 2.95 -16.59
CA GLY A 74 19.77 2.74 -17.69
C GLY A 74 18.42 2.19 -17.19
N THR A 75 17.36 2.54 -17.90
CA THR A 75 15.97 2.21 -17.55
C THR A 75 15.28 1.42 -18.65
N VAL A 76 14.21 0.73 -18.29
CA VAL A 76 13.31 0.04 -19.20
C VAL A 76 11.97 0.76 -19.14
N ASN A 77 11.40 1.06 -20.31
CA ASN A 77 10.10 1.69 -20.42
C ASN A 77 9.05 0.96 -19.55
N VAL A 78 8.24 1.72 -18.80
CA VAL A 78 7.33 1.16 -17.79
C VAL A 78 6.36 0.11 -18.32
N ASP A 79 5.82 0.27 -19.54
CA ASP A 79 4.83 -0.67 -20.08
C ASP A 79 5.48 -1.98 -20.49
N VAL A 80 6.69 -1.90 -21.05
CA VAL A 80 7.52 -3.07 -21.38
C VAL A 80 7.95 -3.79 -20.10
N ALA A 81 8.44 -3.04 -19.10
CA ALA A 81 8.84 -3.54 -17.80
C ALA A 81 7.67 -4.24 -17.09
N TYR A 82 6.49 -3.63 -17.08
CA TYR A 82 5.28 -4.18 -16.48
C TYR A 82 4.85 -5.47 -17.18
N GLY A 83 4.76 -5.47 -18.51
CA GLY A 83 4.43 -6.66 -19.30
C GLY A 83 5.42 -7.81 -19.10
N TRP A 84 6.69 -7.48 -18.90
CA TRP A 84 7.75 -8.44 -18.57
C TRP A 84 7.60 -8.99 -17.14
N LEU A 85 7.39 -8.13 -16.14
CA LEU A 85 7.23 -8.50 -14.72
C LEU A 85 6.04 -9.43 -14.49
N ARG A 86 4.89 -9.20 -15.15
CA ARG A 86 3.69 -10.06 -15.02
C ARG A 86 3.92 -11.52 -15.43
N LYS A 87 4.96 -11.80 -16.22
CA LYS A 87 5.34 -13.16 -16.62
C LYS A 87 6.27 -13.84 -15.60
N ARG A 88 6.61 -13.17 -14.49
CA ARG A 88 7.57 -13.66 -13.50
C ARG A 88 6.88 -14.24 -12.29
N ARG A 89 7.36 -15.41 -11.88
CA ARG A 89 6.90 -16.08 -10.66
C ARG A 89 7.27 -15.23 -9.45
N GLY A 90 6.29 -14.95 -8.59
CA GLY A 90 6.49 -14.19 -7.35
C GLY A 90 6.40 -12.68 -7.51
N PHE A 91 6.19 -12.17 -8.73
CA PHE A 91 5.81 -10.77 -8.91
C PHE A 91 4.38 -10.57 -8.36
N ILE A 92 4.24 -9.61 -7.45
CA ILE A 92 2.95 -9.18 -6.91
C ILE A 92 2.54 -7.95 -7.70
N ASP A 93 1.47 -8.05 -8.48
CA ASP A 93 1.02 -7.00 -9.37
C ASP A 93 0.32 -5.88 -8.58
N PRO A 94 0.93 -4.69 -8.43
CA PRO A 94 0.31 -3.61 -7.67
C PRO A 94 -0.88 -2.96 -8.39
N ARG A 95 -1.08 -3.25 -9.68
CA ARG A 95 -2.19 -2.74 -10.49
C ARG A 95 -3.36 -3.72 -10.54
N ASP A 96 -3.19 -4.94 -10.04
CA ASP A 96 -4.26 -5.94 -9.94
C ASP A 96 -5.33 -5.52 -8.91
N PRO A 97 -6.63 -5.49 -9.28
CA PRO A 97 -7.69 -5.04 -8.39
C PRO A 97 -7.81 -5.83 -7.09
N GLU A 98 -7.61 -7.15 -7.12
CA GLU A 98 -7.69 -8.01 -5.94
C GLU A 98 -6.53 -7.72 -4.98
N THR A 99 -5.31 -7.60 -5.52
CA THR A 99 -4.12 -7.19 -4.76
C THR A 99 -4.33 -5.83 -4.10
N ARG A 100 -4.90 -4.86 -4.82
CA ARG A 100 -5.24 -3.54 -4.25
C ARG A 100 -6.26 -3.61 -3.13
N ALA A 101 -7.31 -4.42 -3.29
CA ALA A 101 -8.32 -4.61 -2.25
C ALA A 101 -7.73 -5.23 -0.98
N VAL A 102 -6.85 -6.23 -1.11
CA VAL A 102 -6.14 -6.85 0.02
C VAL A 102 -5.21 -5.84 0.72
N ASN A 103 -4.42 -5.08 -0.04
CA ASN A 103 -3.52 -4.07 0.52
C ASN A 103 -4.30 -2.97 1.26
N ARG A 104 -5.40 -2.49 0.67
CA ARG A 104 -6.29 -1.49 1.27
C ARG A 104 -6.89 -1.98 2.59
N ARG A 105 -7.36 -3.23 2.66
CA ARG A 105 -7.86 -3.82 3.91
C ARG A 105 -6.79 -3.86 5.00
N SER A 106 -5.56 -4.24 4.64
CA SER A 106 -4.43 -4.25 5.58
C SER A 106 -4.07 -2.84 6.05
N GLU A 107 -4.10 -1.85 5.16
CA GLU A 107 -3.88 -0.44 5.48
C GLU A 107 -4.96 0.09 6.44
N TYR A 108 -6.23 -0.10 6.12
CA TYR A 108 -7.34 0.34 6.97
C TYR A 108 -7.32 -0.29 8.36
N ARG A 109 -7.01 -1.59 8.45
CA ARG A 109 -6.80 -2.27 9.73
C ARG A 109 -5.67 -1.63 10.54
N THR A 110 -4.59 -1.23 9.87
CA THR A 110 -3.44 -0.58 10.52
C THR A 110 -3.80 0.84 10.98
N LEU A 111 -4.49 1.61 10.14
CA LEU A 111 -4.99 2.94 10.50
C LEU A 111 -5.90 2.88 11.72
N LEU A 112 -6.90 2.00 11.73
CA LEU A 112 -7.84 1.86 12.84
C LEU A 112 -7.17 1.44 14.15
N ARG A 113 -6.11 0.64 14.09
CA ARG A 113 -5.39 0.15 15.28
C ARG A 113 -4.41 1.19 15.84
N GLU A 114 -3.65 1.83 14.96
CA GLU A 114 -2.53 2.69 15.35
C GLU A 114 -2.95 4.16 15.50
N ARG A 115 -4.10 4.54 14.93
CA ARG A 115 -4.67 5.88 15.01
C ARG A 115 -6.04 5.80 15.71
N GLY A 116 -6.45 6.90 16.36
CA GLY A 116 -7.78 6.97 16.95
C GLY A 116 -8.88 6.86 15.90
N LEU A 117 -10.04 6.33 16.30
CA LEU A 117 -11.19 6.06 15.42
C LEU A 117 -11.55 7.25 14.51
N ALA A 118 -11.66 8.46 15.06
CA ALA A 118 -12.01 9.67 14.31
C ALA A 118 -11.07 9.91 13.11
N PHE A 119 -9.75 9.85 13.37
CA PHE A 119 -8.74 10.07 12.34
C PHE A 119 -8.78 8.95 11.30
N ALA A 120 -8.72 7.69 11.75
CA ALA A 120 -8.71 6.55 10.86
C ALA A 120 -9.95 6.49 9.96
N PHE A 121 -11.13 6.74 10.54
CA PHE A 121 -12.40 6.72 9.80
C PHE A 121 -12.50 7.88 8.80
N GLY A 122 -11.98 9.07 9.14
CA GLY A 122 -11.88 10.19 8.22
C GLY A 122 -11.02 9.88 6.99
N GLU A 123 -9.84 9.29 7.20
CA GLU A 123 -8.95 8.86 6.09
C GLU A 123 -9.60 7.78 5.23
N ILE A 124 -10.31 6.82 5.85
CA ILE A 124 -11.03 5.77 5.12
C ILE A 124 -12.13 6.37 4.24
N LEU A 125 -12.94 7.30 4.76
CA LEU A 125 -13.97 8.00 3.99
C LEU A 125 -13.37 8.78 2.81
N GLN A 126 -12.29 9.51 3.06
CA GLN A 126 -11.60 10.27 2.02
C GLN A 126 -11.04 9.36 0.93
N ALA A 127 -10.39 8.25 1.31
CA ALA A 127 -9.85 7.28 0.37
C ALA A 127 -10.93 6.52 -0.42
N ALA A 128 -12.12 6.36 0.16
CA ALA A 128 -13.28 5.79 -0.52
C ALA A 128 -14.04 6.81 -1.38
N GLU A 129 -13.69 8.10 -1.31
CA GLU A 129 -14.41 9.21 -1.94
C GLU A 129 -15.90 9.25 -1.58
N LEU A 130 -16.24 8.88 -0.33
CA LEU A 130 -17.62 8.85 0.17
C LEU A 130 -17.87 9.98 1.17
N SER A 131 -19.01 10.65 1.02
CA SER A 131 -19.54 11.50 2.08
C SER A 131 -20.21 10.66 3.18
N VAL A 132 -20.55 11.31 4.30
CA VAL A 132 -21.32 10.70 5.40
C VAL A 132 -22.67 10.19 4.90
N ASP A 133 -23.37 10.99 4.09
CA ASP A 133 -24.68 10.64 3.55
C ASP A 133 -24.60 9.49 2.54
N ASP A 134 -23.56 9.48 1.69
CA ASP A 134 -23.35 8.41 0.71
C ASP A 134 -23.11 7.08 1.42
N LEU A 135 -22.26 7.07 2.46
CA LEU A 135 -21.97 5.87 3.21
C LEU A 135 -23.20 5.40 4.02
N ALA A 136 -23.91 6.32 4.65
CA ALA A 136 -25.14 6.01 5.39
C ALA A 136 -26.18 5.36 4.47
N GLY A 137 -26.39 5.94 3.28
CA GLY A 137 -27.28 5.38 2.26
C GLY A 137 -26.80 4.01 1.74
N LYS A 138 -25.49 3.84 1.52
CA LYS A 138 -24.90 2.59 1.06
C LYS A 138 -25.03 1.46 2.08
N ALA A 139 -24.83 1.76 3.36
CA ALA A 139 -24.88 0.79 4.45
C ALA A 139 -26.29 0.58 5.01
N GLY A 140 -27.25 1.46 4.69
CA GLY A 140 -28.60 1.42 5.24
C GLY A 140 -28.66 1.80 6.72
N VAL A 141 -27.80 2.72 7.16
CA VAL A 141 -27.73 3.18 8.56
C VAL A 141 -28.05 4.67 8.66
N GLU A 142 -28.28 5.16 9.88
CA GLU A 142 -28.54 6.58 10.11
C GLU A 142 -27.26 7.43 9.89
N PRO A 143 -27.34 8.58 9.19
CA PRO A 143 -26.19 9.48 9.01
C PRO A 143 -25.55 9.93 10.32
N ALA A 144 -26.34 10.09 11.38
CA ALA A 144 -25.84 10.44 12.72
C ALA A 144 -24.87 9.41 13.29
N PHE A 145 -25.08 8.11 13.00
CA PHE A 145 -24.16 7.05 13.41
C PHE A 145 -22.82 7.17 12.68
N VAL A 146 -22.86 7.42 11.38
CA VAL A 146 -21.66 7.60 10.55
C VAL A 146 -20.88 8.85 10.98
N ASP A 147 -21.57 9.94 11.31
CA ASP A 147 -20.93 11.13 11.85
C ASP A 147 -20.31 10.90 13.24
N GLY A 148 -20.95 10.09 14.07
CA GLY A 148 -20.40 9.61 15.34
C GLY A 148 -19.07 8.87 15.14
N LEU A 149 -18.98 7.96 14.18
CA LEU A 149 -17.72 7.29 13.83
C LEU A 149 -16.64 8.29 13.35
N ARG A 150 -17.02 9.23 12.49
CA ARG A 150 -16.13 10.27 11.95
C ARG A 150 -15.57 11.20 13.04
N THR A 151 -16.38 11.50 14.06
CA THR A 151 -15.97 12.33 15.20
C THR A 151 -15.31 11.52 16.32
N GLY A 152 -15.30 10.18 16.22
CA GLY A 152 -14.75 9.27 17.22
C GLY A 152 -15.67 9.04 18.43
N LYS A 153 -16.93 9.47 18.33
CA LYS A 153 -17.97 9.41 19.36
C LYS A 153 -19.17 8.59 18.89
N PRO A 154 -19.00 7.33 18.46
CA PRO A 154 -20.13 6.55 17.97
C PRO A 154 -21.09 6.20 19.12
N ILE A 155 -22.38 6.17 18.81
CA ILE A 155 -23.38 5.52 19.67
C ILE A 155 -23.11 4.01 19.62
N LEU A 156 -23.34 3.30 20.73
CA LEU A 156 -23.17 1.85 20.77
C LEU A 156 -24.27 1.14 19.95
N ASP A 157 -23.95 0.81 18.70
CA ASP A 157 -24.79 0.01 17.81
C ASP A 157 -23.91 -0.97 17.01
N LEU A 158 -23.97 -2.25 17.41
CA LEU A 158 -23.16 -3.32 16.80
C LEU A 158 -23.57 -3.62 15.37
N GLU A 159 -24.86 -3.53 15.07
CA GLU A 159 -25.39 -3.88 13.76
C GLU A 159 -25.07 -2.77 12.75
N ALA A 160 -25.24 -1.51 13.15
CA ALA A 160 -24.81 -0.38 12.34
C ALA A 160 -23.28 -0.40 12.09
N ALA A 161 -22.48 -0.73 13.11
CA ALA A 161 -21.03 -0.91 12.94
C ALA A 161 -20.70 -2.05 11.97
N ARG A 162 -21.39 -3.19 12.06
CA ARG A 162 -21.20 -4.32 11.14
C ARG A 162 -21.50 -3.92 9.70
N LEU A 163 -22.65 -3.28 9.46
CA LEU A 163 -23.09 -2.84 8.14
C LEU A 163 -22.12 -1.82 7.51
N ILE A 164 -21.60 -0.89 8.30
CA ILE A 164 -20.58 0.06 7.84
C ILE A 164 -19.27 -0.66 7.49
N GLY A 165 -18.85 -1.61 8.32
CA GLY A 165 -17.67 -2.43 8.05
C GLY A 165 -17.79 -3.17 6.72
N GLU A 166 -18.95 -3.76 6.44
CA GLU A 166 -19.21 -4.46 5.18
C GLU A 166 -19.26 -3.50 3.97
N ALA A 167 -19.94 -2.37 4.12
CA ALA A 167 -20.07 -1.37 3.06
C ALA A 167 -18.72 -0.78 2.62
N LEU A 168 -17.74 -0.73 3.52
CA LEU A 168 -16.38 -0.25 3.28
C LEU A 168 -15.36 -1.36 2.99
N ASP A 169 -15.80 -2.63 2.94
CA ASP A 169 -14.92 -3.82 2.83
C ASP A 169 -13.81 -3.81 3.89
N LEU A 170 -14.16 -3.55 5.15
CA LEU A 170 -13.23 -3.59 6.29
C LEU A 170 -13.10 -5.00 6.87
N ASP A 171 -12.08 -5.20 7.71
CA ASP A 171 -12.05 -6.31 8.66
C ASP A 171 -13.14 -6.07 9.72
N VAL A 172 -14.34 -6.60 9.46
CA VAL A 172 -15.56 -6.32 10.24
C VAL A 172 -15.38 -6.60 11.73
N PRO A 173 -14.86 -7.77 12.19
CA PRO A 173 -14.61 -8.01 13.61
C PRO A 173 -13.70 -6.97 14.26
N ASN A 174 -12.60 -6.61 13.59
CA ASN A 174 -11.66 -5.61 14.11
C ASN A 174 -12.32 -4.22 14.17
N PHE A 175 -13.02 -3.82 13.12
CA PHE A 175 -13.70 -2.52 13.07
C PHE A 175 -14.79 -2.38 14.13
N VAL A 176 -15.67 -3.38 14.25
CA VAL A 176 -16.75 -3.39 15.26
C VAL A 176 -16.16 -3.31 16.67
N GLY A 177 -15.09 -4.06 16.96
CA GLY A 177 -14.41 -3.99 18.26
C GLY A 177 -13.91 -2.59 18.60
N ILE A 178 -13.31 -1.89 17.63
CA ILE A 178 -12.80 -0.52 17.81
C ILE A 178 -13.94 0.48 17.98
N ALA A 179 -15.03 0.33 17.22
CA ALA A 179 -16.21 1.19 17.37
C ALA A 179 -16.86 1.04 18.76
N VAL A 180 -16.97 -0.19 19.25
CA VAL A 180 -17.47 -0.49 20.61
C VAL A 180 -16.56 0.10 21.67
N GLU A 181 -15.25 -0.09 21.54
CA GLU A 181 -14.29 0.47 22.48
C GLU A 181 -14.39 2.00 22.54
N ALA A 182 -14.53 2.66 21.39
CA ALA A 182 -14.71 4.10 21.32
C ALA A 182 -16.01 4.56 21.98
N ALA A 183 -17.13 3.87 21.72
CA ALA A 183 -18.42 4.17 22.33
C ALA A 183 -18.37 4.04 23.86
N LEU A 184 -17.67 3.03 24.39
CA LEU A 184 -17.59 2.78 25.83
C LEU A 184 -16.64 3.71 26.57
N ARG A 185 -15.61 4.25 25.93
CA ARG A 185 -14.66 5.19 26.55
C ARG A 185 -15.29 6.58 26.83
N GLU A 186 -16.42 6.88 26.23
CA GLU A 186 -17.15 8.14 26.45
C GLU A 186 -18.28 8.03 27.49
N TYR A 187 -18.51 6.83 28.06
CA TYR A 187 -19.34 6.62 29.25
C TYR A 187 -18.51 6.68 30.53
#